data_AF-U5KDM8-F1
#
_entry.id   AF-U5KDM8-F1
#
_cell.length_a   1.000
_cell.length_b   1.000
_cell.length_c   1.000
_cell.angle_alpha   90.00
_cell.angle_beta   90.00
_cell.angle_gamma   90.00
#
_symmetry.space_group_name_H-M   'P 1'
#
loop_
_entity.id
_entity.type
_entity.pdbx_description
1 polymer ?
#
loop_
_entity_poly.entity_id
_entity_poly.type
_entity_poly.pdbx_seq_one_letter_code
_entity_poly.pdbx_strand_id
1 'polypeptide(L)'
;QRENKGASLKPLSVCCDIPELGDPKHLAKCSNPKLPGPCNDVQCVFEESGFLTDKNTLNKEAYRNHLKQWEENNKGWTVAVDKAIKECVDNDPRQHLDIPCKAYDVFTCTGIAMLKKCPDSAWKC
;
A
#
# COMPACT_ATOMS: atom_id res chain seq x y z
N GLN A 1 -37.07 -10.86 -9.41
CA GLN A 1 -36.61 -9.84 -10.36
C GLN A 1 -35.09 -9.92 -10.42
N ARG A 2 -34.49 -10.26 -11.57
CA ARG A 2 -33.05 -10.08 -11.78
C ARG A 2 -32.82 -8.59 -11.99
N GLU A 3 -32.16 -7.92 -11.06
CA GLU A 3 -31.76 -6.54 -11.24
C GLU A 3 -30.89 -6.44 -12.50
N ASN A 4 -31.35 -5.65 -13.49
CA ASN A 4 -30.51 -5.19 -14.60
C ASN A 4 -29.43 -4.27 -14.04
N LYS A 5 -28.38 -4.84 -13.45
CA LYS A 5 -27.16 -4.09 -13.14
C LYS A 5 -26.45 -3.85 -14.46
N GLY A 6 -26.64 -2.65 -15.01
CA GLY A 6 -25.84 -2.17 -16.13
C GLY A 6 -24.34 -2.23 -15.80
N ALA A 7 -23.49 -2.07 -16.83
CA ALA A 7 -22.04 -2.07 -16.63
C ALA A 7 -21.63 -0.95 -15.65
N SER A 8 -20.79 -1.30 -14.67
CA SER A 8 -20.27 -0.37 -13.65
C SER A 8 -18.75 -0.44 -13.63
N LEU A 9 -18.09 0.72 -13.68
CA LEU A 9 -16.63 0.85 -13.59
C LEU A 9 -16.19 1.07 -12.14
N LYS A 10 -16.42 0.09 -11.27
CA LYS A 10 -15.89 0.15 -9.91
C LYS A 10 -14.39 -0.15 -9.92
N PRO A 11 -13.58 0.59 -9.14
CA PRO A 11 -12.16 0.26 -9.00
C PRO A 11 -11.99 -1.17 -8.49
N LEU A 12 -11.03 -1.91 -9.03
CA LEU A 12 -10.79 -3.30 -8.64
C LEU A 12 -10.47 -3.45 -7.14
N SER A 13 -9.98 -2.39 -6.49
CA SER A 13 -9.74 -2.35 -5.04
C SER A 13 -11.00 -2.61 -4.21
N VAL A 14 -12.21 -2.39 -4.72
CA VAL A 14 -13.44 -2.70 -3.97
C VAL A 14 -13.72 -4.20 -3.87
N CYS A 15 -13.04 -5.02 -4.68
CA CYS A 15 -13.19 -6.47 -4.70
C CYS A 15 -12.25 -7.18 -3.73
N CYS A 16 -11.33 -6.46 -3.07
CA CYS A 16 -10.35 -7.07 -2.17
C CYS A 16 -10.24 -6.28 -0.87
N ASP A 17 -10.58 -6.92 0.24
CA ASP A 17 -10.46 -6.33 1.58
C ASP A 17 -9.02 -6.38 2.08
N ILE A 18 -8.17 -5.52 1.53
CA ILE A 18 -6.80 -5.33 2.04
C ILE A 18 -6.89 -4.59 3.39
N PRO A 19 -6.43 -5.19 4.51
CA PRO A 19 -6.38 -4.49 5.79
C PRO A 19 -5.45 -3.27 5.74
N GLU A 20 -5.65 -2.32 6.64
CA GLU A 20 -4.81 -1.12 6.74
C GLU A 20 -3.33 -1.50 6.93
N LEU A 21 -2.46 -0.92 6.09
CA LEU A 21 -1.01 -1.19 6.12
C LEU A 21 -0.31 -0.25 7.11
N GLY A 22 -0.74 1.01 7.22
CA GLY A 22 -0.07 1.99 8.06
C GLY A 22 -0.31 1.77 9.56
N ASP A 23 0.65 2.21 10.40
CA ASP A 23 0.43 2.30 11.84
C ASP A 23 -0.63 3.38 12.13
N PRO A 24 -1.71 3.05 12.88
CA PRO A 24 -2.77 4.01 13.22
C PRO A 24 -2.27 5.33 13.81
N LYS A 25 -1.18 5.30 14.60
CA LYS A 25 -0.58 6.49 15.20
C LYS A 25 0.00 7.44 14.13
N HIS A 26 0.71 6.90 13.15
CA HIS A 26 1.32 7.70 12.08
C HIS A 26 0.26 8.20 11.10
N LEU A 27 -0.73 7.35 10.78
CA LEU A 27 -1.89 7.73 9.97
C LEU A 27 -2.63 8.91 10.60
N ALA A 28 -2.92 8.85 11.90
CA ALA A 28 -3.60 9.93 12.61
C ALA A 28 -2.78 11.24 12.59
N LYS A 29 -1.46 11.16 12.75
CA LYS A 29 -0.56 12.32 12.72
C LYS A 29 -0.51 12.97 11.34
N CYS A 30 -0.45 12.17 10.28
CA CYS A 30 -0.27 12.65 8.91
C CYS A 30 -1.58 13.04 8.20
N SER A 31 -2.74 12.77 8.81
CA SER A 31 -4.06 13.02 8.21
C SER A 31 -4.77 14.26 8.77
N ASN A 32 -4.17 15.00 9.70
CA ASN A 32 -4.83 16.16 10.33
C ASN A 32 -3.89 17.37 10.55
N PRO A 33 -3.97 18.42 9.70
CA PRO A 33 -4.82 18.52 8.52
C PRO A 33 -4.32 17.60 7.40
N LYS A 34 -5.22 17.18 6.50
CA LYS A 34 -4.84 16.40 5.32
C LYS A 34 -3.86 17.22 4.47
N LEU A 35 -2.68 16.65 4.23
CA LEU A 35 -1.65 17.29 3.41
C LEU A 35 -2.08 17.33 1.93
N PRO A 36 -1.68 18.35 1.16
CA PRO A 36 -2.10 18.51 -0.23
C PRO A 36 -1.42 17.47 -1.14
N GLY A 37 -2.16 16.98 -2.13
CA GLY A 37 -1.62 16.07 -3.15
C GLY A 37 -1.41 14.63 -2.65
N PRO A 38 -1.24 13.67 -3.59
CA PRO A 38 -1.23 12.24 -3.28
C PRO A 38 0.08 11.75 -2.63
N CYS A 39 1.13 12.57 -2.68
CA CYS A 39 2.45 12.19 -2.16
C CYS A 39 2.61 12.57 -0.68
N ASN A 40 2.12 13.73 -0.25
CA ASN A 40 2.57 14.33 1.00
C ASN A 40 2.08 13.58 2.25
N ASP A 41 0.87 13.03 2.22
CA ASP A 41 0.33 12.19 3.29
C ASP A 41 1.11 10.87 3.39
N VAL A 42 1.33 10.18 2.27
CA VAL A 42 2.11 8.95 2.22
C VAL A 42 3.57 9.19 2.63
N GLN A 43 4.17 10.27 2.15
CA GLN A 43 5.52 10.70 2.52
C GLN A 43 5.64 10.91 4.02
N CYS A 44 4.70 11.65 4.62
CA CYS A 44 4.68 11.86 6.07
C CYS A 44 4.61 10.53 6.83
N VAL A 45 3.73 9.61 6.42
CA VAL A 45 3.60 8.30 7.10
C VAL A 45 4.89 7.49 6.98
N PHE A 46 5.54 7.51 5.82
CA PHE A 46 6.79 6.82 5.60
C PHE A 46 7.95 7.41 6.41
N GLU A 47 8.02 8.74 6.53
CA GLU A 47 9.00 9.43 7.37
C GLU A 47 8.79 9.11 8.86
N GLU A 48 7.56 9.21 9.35
CA GLU A 48 7.21 8.90 10.75
C GLU A 48 7.44 7.43 11.10
N SER A 49 7.26 6.53 10.13
CA SER A 49 7.49 5.09 10.32
C SER A 49 8.96 4.68 10.16
N GLY A 50 9.86 5.61 9.79
CA GLY A 50 11.26 5.30 9.52
C GLY A 50 11.48 4.44 8.27
N PHE A 51 10.52 4.41 7.35
CA PHE A 51 10.61 3.69 6.09
C PHE A 51 11.49 4.39 5.05
N LEU A 52 11.95 5.59 5.36
CA LEU A 52 12.82 6.38 4.52
C LEU A 52 14.11 6.73 5.27
N THR A 53 15.26 6.56 4.63
CA THR A 53 16.54 7.07 5.16
C THR A 53 16.72 8.56 4.88
N ASP A 54 16.12 9.01 3.78
CA ASP A 54 15.95 10.40 3.38
C ASP A 54 14.68 10.50 2.51
N LYS A 55 14.27 11.71 2.13
CA LYS A 55 13.01 11.95 1.41
C LYS A 55 12.79 11.08 0.16
N ASN A 56 13.86 10.62 -0.49
CA ASN A 56 13.80 9.91 -1.77
C ASN A 56 14.33 8.47 -1.72
N THR A 57 14.77 7.99 -0.55
CA THR A 57 15.43 6.67 -0.43
C THR A 57 14.66 5.77 0.54
N LEU A 58 14.17 4.63 0.04
CA LEU A 58 13.51 3.61 0.84
C LEU A 58 14.51 2.91 1.76
N ASN A 59 14.21 2.91 3.07
CA ASN A 59 14.81 1.99 4.01
C ASN A 59 14.21 0.59 3.79
N LYS A 60 14.82 -0.18 2.89
CA LYS A 60 14.33 -1.49 2.46
C LYS A 60 14.16 -2.47 3.61
N GLU A 61 15.07 -2.44 4.59
CA GLU A 61 15.01 -3.34 5.74
C GLU A 61 13.83 -3.01 6.65
N ALA A 62 13.68 -1.74 7.02
CA ALA A 62 12.57 -1.29 7.87
C ALA A 62 11.21 -1.60 7.23
N TYR A 63 11.05 -1.30 5.94
CA TYR A 63 9.78 -1.53 5.26
C TYR A 63 9.50 -3.03 5.04
N ARG A 64 10.53 -3.85 4.74
CA ARG A 64 10.36 -5.31 4.68
C ARG A 64 9.92 -5.88 6.02
N ASN A 65 10.53 -5.46 7.11
CA ASN A 65 10.20 -5.92 8.45
C ASN A 65 8.77 -5.53 8.82
N HIS A 66 8.35 -4.32 8.47
CA HIS A 66 6.97 -3.88 8.62
C HIS A 66 5.98 -4.78 7.87
N LEU A 67 6.21 -5.10 6.59
CA LEU A 67 5.32 -5.97 5.81
C LEU A 67 5.23 -7.38 6.39
N LYS A 68 6.34 -7.93 6.88
CA LYS A 68 6.37 -9.25 7.54
C LYS A 68 5.61 -9.24 8.87
N GLN A 69 5.81 -8.21 9.69
CA GLN A 69 5.07 -8.07 10.95
C GLN A 69 3.56 -7.86 10.70
N TRP A 70 3.22 -7.12 9.65
CA TRP A 70 1.83 -6.96 9.22
C TRP A 70 1.22 -8.31 8.82
N GLU A 71 1.97 -9.16 8.11
CA GLU A 71 1.54 -10.50 7.71
C GLU A 71 1.21 -11.40 8.91
N GLU A 72 2.02 -11.35 9.97
CA GLU A 72 1.80 -12.14 11.19
C GLU A 72 0.42 -11.86 11.83
N ASN A 73 -0.04 -10.62 11.71
CA ASN A 73 -1.35 -10.17 12.19
C ASN A 73 -2.48 -10.39 11.16
N ASN A 74 -2.14 -10.63 9.90
CA ASN A 74 -3.07 -10.78 8.77
C ASN A 74 -2.81 -12.10 8.05
N LYS A 75 -3.11 -13.21 8.74
CA LYS A 75 -2.90 -14.58 8.22
C LYS A 75 -3.62 -14.77 6.87
N GLY A 76 -2.94 -15.43 5.93
CA GLY A 76 -3.43 -15.67 4.57
C GLY A 76 -2.88 -14.71 3.51
N TRP A 77 -2.15 -13.67 3.92
CA TRP A 77 -1.59 -12.68 3.01
C TRP A 77 -0.12 -12.92 2.59
N THR A 78 0.49 -14.03 3.02
CA THR A 78 1.91 -14.37 2.75
C THR A 78 2.30 -14.19 1.28
N VAL A 79 1.53 -14.77 0.35
CA VAL A 79 1.83 -14.71 -1.09
C VAL A 79 1.80 -13.26 -1.62
N ALA A 80 0.92 -12.44 -1.06
CA ALA A 80 0.76 -11.04 -1.42
C ALA A 80 1.91 -10.18 -0.85
N VAL A 81 2.28 -10.42 0.40
CA VAL A 81 3.42 -9.79 1.08
C VAL A 81 4.74 -10.15 0.38
N ASP A 82 4.97 -11.42 0.07
CA ASP A 82 6.16 -11.86 -0.66
C ASP A 82 6.27 -11.19 -2.03
N LYS A 83 5.15 -11.05 -2.73
CA LYS A 83 5.09 -10.32 -4.01
C LYS A 83 5.40 -8.85 -3.83
N ALA A 84 4.82 -8.19 -2.83
CA ALA A 84 5.07 -6.77 -2.54
C ALA A 84 6.55 -6.53 -2.20
N ILE A 85 7.15 -7.39 -1.37
CA ILE A 85 8.57 -7.34 -1.05
C ILE A 85 9.41 -7.46 -2.33
N LYS A 86 9.16 -8.50 -3.13
CA LYS A 86 9.92 -8.77 -4.35
C LYS A 86 9.78 -7.66 -5.39
N GLU A 87 8.59 -7.12 -5.59
CA GLU A 87 8.32 -6.17 -6.68
C GLU A 87 8.57 -4.72 -6.27
N CYS A 88 8.35 -4.37 -5.01
CA CYS A 88 8.27 -2.98 -4.56
C CYS A 88 9.39 -2.59 -3.59
N VAL A 89 10.00 -3.56 -2.90
CA VAL A 89 11.08 -3.31 -1.94
C VAL A 89 12.45 -3.69 -2.51
N ASP A 90 12.52 -4.88 -3.12
CA ASP A 90 13.77 -5.38 -3.72
C ASP A 90 14.13 -4.58 -4.97
N ASN A 91 13.14 -4.17 -5.75
CA ASN A 91 13.31 -3.30 -6.91
C ASN A 91 13.08 -1.82 -6.55
N ASP A 92 13.35 -0.92 -7.50
CA ASP A 92 13.07 0.50 -7.36
C ASP A 92 11.87 0.91 -8.23
N PRO A 93 10.63 0.79 -7.73
CA PRO A 93 9.44 1.07 -8.52
C PRO A 93 9.34 2.56 -8.84
N ARG A 94 8.73 2.87 -9.99
CA ARG A 94 8.37 4.23 -10.39
C ARG A 94 6.94 4.23 -10.93
N GLN A 95 6.06 5.03 -10.33
CA GLN A 95 4.65 5.15 -10.73
C GLN A 95 4.40 6.33 -11.67
N HIS A 96 5.49 6.91 -12.22
CA HIS A 96 5.45 7.95 -13.24
C HIS A 96 4.62 9.19 -12.88
N LEU A 97 4.56 9.55 -11.60
CA LEU A 97 4.09 10.89 -11.21
C LEU A 97 5.02 11.96 -11.79
N ASP A 98 4.45 13.11 -12.16
CA ASP A 98 5.20 14.29 -12.63
C ASP A 98 6.19 14.80 -11.57
N ILE A 99 5.82 14.64 -10.30
CA ILE A 99 6.67 14.94 -9.14
C ILE A 99 7.17 13.61 -8.56
N PRO A 100 8.49 13.34 -8.59
CA PRO A 100 9.05 12.14 -7.99
C PRO A 100 8.68 12.04 -6.50
N CYS A 101 8.13 10.90 -6.09
CA CYS A 101 7.76 10.65 -4.71
C CYS A 101 8.00 9.19 -4.37
N LYS A 102 9.12 8.91 -3.68
CA LYS A 102 9.53 7.53 -3.40
C LYS A 102 8.50 6.79 -2.54
N ALA A 103 7.99 7.46 -1.50
CA ALA A 103 6.97 6.88 -0.62
C ALA A 103 5.71 6.47 -1.40
N TYR A 104 5.22 7.35 -2.27
CA TYR A 104 4.06 7.06 -3.12
C TYR A 104 4.32 5.91 -4.10
N ASP A 105 5.48 5.91 -4.75
CA ASP A 105 5.86 4.89 -5.72
C ASP A 105 5.84 3.49 -5.08
N VAL A 106 6.45 3.37 -3.90
CA VAL A 106 6.54 2.11 -3.14
C VAL A 106 5.18 1.71 -2.58
N PHE A 107 4.43 2.65 -1.99
CA PHE A 107 3.10 2.37 -1.42
C PHE A 107 2.10 1.91 -2.50
N THR A 108 2.06 2.60 -3.63
CA THR A 108 1.16 2.25 -4.73
C THR A 108 1.54 0.91 -5.36
N CYS A 109 2.85 0.66 -5.56
CA CYS A 109 3.33 -0.66 -5.98
C CYS A 109 2.87 -1.75 -5.01
N THR A 110 3.00 -1.51 -3.70
CA THR A 110 2.61 -2.45 -2.64
C THR A 110 1.12 -2.75 -2.71
N GLY A 111 0.25 -1.73 -2.79
CA GLY A 111 -1.20 -1.92 -2.92
C GLY A 111 -1.58 -2.72 -4.17
N ILE A 112 -0.92 -2.49 -5.31
CA ILE A 112 -1.14 -3.26 -6.54
C ILE A 112 -0.69 -4.72 -6.38
N ALA A 113 0.48 -4.95 -5.76
CA ALA A 113 0.99 -6.29 -5.50
C ALA A 113 0.03 -7.08 -4.59
N MET A 114 -0.48 -6.42 -3.55
CA MET A 114 -1.47 -6.98 -2.63
C MET A 114 -2.76 -7.35 -3.36
N LEU A 115 -3.31 -6.42 -4.17
CA LEU A 115 -4.53 -6.67 -4.93
C LEU A 115 -4.39 -7.83 -5.93
N LYS A 116 -3.27 -7.92 -6.63
CA LYS A 116 -2.99 -9.01 -7.59
C LYS A 116 -2.90 -10.40 -6.95
N LYS A 117 -2.67 -10.46 -5.64
CA LYS A 117 -2.56 -11.69 -4.86
C LYS A 117 -3.53 -11.70 -3.69
N CYS A 118 -4.66 -11.03 -3.85
CA CYS A 118 -5.74 -11.04 -2.88
C CYS A 118 -6.12 -12.49 -2.54
N PRO A 119 -6.14 -12.88 -1.27
CA PRO A 119 -6.58 -14.23 -0.90
C PRO A 119 -8.10 -14.38 -1.13
N ASP A 120 -8.53 -15.58 -1.51
CA ASP A 120 -9.95 -15.87 -1.78
C ASP A 120 -10.86 -15.50 -0.60
N SER A 121 -10.37 -15.63 0.64
CA SER A 121 -11.11 -15.26 1.84
C SER A 121 -11.36 -13.75 1.99
N ALA A 122 -10.58 -12.90 1.32
CA ALA A 122 -10.72 -11.46 1.31
C ALA A 122 -11.29 -10.92 -0.02
N TRP A 123 -11.49 -11.81 -1.01
CA TRP A 123 -12.05 -11.48 -2.30
C TRP A 123 -13.58 -11.46 -2.24
N LYS A 124 -14.18 -10.35 -2.70
CA LYS A 124 -15.63 -10.06 -2.62
C LYS A 124 -16.35 -10.14 -3.96
N CYS A 125 -15.59 -10.36 -5.01
CA CYS A 125 -16.05 -10.56 -6.39
C CYS A 125 -15.64 -11.98 -6.80
#